data_AF-A0A3C0R6T6-F1
#
_entry.id   AF-A0A3C0R6T6-F1
#
_cell.length_a   1.000
_cell.length_b   1.000
_cell.length_c   1.000
_cell.angle_alpha   90.00
_cell.angle_beta   90.00
_cell.angle_gamma   90.00
#
_symmetry.space_group_name_H-M   'P 1'
#
loop_
_entity.id
_entity.type
_entity.pdbx_description
1 polymer ?
#
loop_
_entity_poly.entity_id
_entity_poly.type
_entity_poly.pdbx_seq_one_letter_code
_entity_poly.pdbx_strand_id
1 'polypeptide(L)' 'MALKYWEIIADKLSAAGWTWGCSSSMTPAGLIFTVDAHRSVGARYIVHSDEKLTAFLELESICQAVNLPL' A
#
# COMPACT_ATOMS: atom_id res chain seq x y z
N MET A 1 18.72 -12.28 5.85
CA MET A 1 18.09 -11.44 4.80
C MET A 1 17.45 -10.26 5.50
N ALA A 2 17.77 -9.03 5.12
CA ALA A 2 17.13 -7.85 5.69
C ALA A 2 15.75 -7.69 5.04
N LEU A 3 14.68 -7.98 5.78
CA LEU A 3 13.32 -7.69 5.34
C LEU A 3 13.17 -6.18 5.22
N LYS A 4 12.76 -5.69 4.05
CA LYS A 4 12.44 -4.28 3.88
C LYS A 4 11.08 -4.04 4.54
N TYR A 5 10.95 -2.96 5.30
CA TYR A 5 9.77 -2.73 6.12
C TYR A 5 8.46 -2.67 5.30
N TRP A 6 8.51 -2.22 4.04
CA TRP A 6 7.37 -2.25 3.12
C TRP A 6 6.92 -3.67 2.74
N GLU A 7 7.82 -4.67 2.76
CA GLU A 7 7.47 -6.08 2.51
C GLU A 7 6.62 -6.64 3.66
N ILE A 8 6.96 -6.28 4.91
CA ILE A 8 6.16 -6.66 6.09
C ILE A 8 4.74 -6.08 5.99
N ILE A 9 4.61 -4.84 5.53
CA ILE A 9 3.29 -4.20 5.33
C ILE A 9 2.52 -4.93 4.23
N ALA A 10 3.18 -5.24 3.12
CA ALA A 10 2.58 -5.95 2.01
C ALA A 10 2.05 -7.33 2.42
N ASP A 11 2.82 -8.07 3.22
CA ASP A 11 2.41 -9.36 3.78
C ASP A 11 1.20 -9.22 4.70
N LYS A 12 1.15 -8.19 5.57
CA LYS A 12 -0.02 -7.91 6.41
C LYS A 12 -1.27 -7.59 5.61
N LEU A 13 -1.15 -6.82 4.53
CA LEU A 13 -2.26 -6.51 3.63
C LEU A 13 -2.81 -7.81 3.02
N SER A 14 -1.94 -8.66 2.49
CA SER A 14 -2.32 -9.98 1.97
C SER A 14 -2.96 -10.88 3.03
N ALA A 15 -2.41 -10.93 4.24
CA ALA A 15 -2.97 -11.70 5.35
C ALA A 15 -4.36 -11.19 5.78
N ALA A 16 -4.60 -9.88 5.65
CA ALA A 16 -5.91 -9.28 5.86
C ALA A 16 -6.85 -9.42 4.65
N GLY A 17 -6.49 -10.18 3.62
CA GLY A 17 -7.34 -10.41 2.45
C GLY A 17 -7.40 -9.24 1.46
N TRP A 18 -6.43 -8.33 1.49
CA TRP A 18 -6.23 -7.33 0.45
C TRP A 18 -5.33 -7.88 -0.65
N THR A 19 -5.72 -7.67 -1.89
CA THR A 19 -4.80 -7.78 -3.03
C THR A 19 -4.14 -6.41 -3.21
N TRP A 20 -2.83 -6.37 -3.45
CA TRP A 20 -2.09 -5.12 -3.56
C TRP A 20 -1.18 -5.09 -4.79
N GLY A 21 -0.82 -3.88 -5.20
CA GLY A 21 0.13 -3.59 -6.27
C GLY A 21 1.05 -2.43 -5.89
N CYS A 22 2.26 -2.42 -6.45
CA CYS A 22 3.19 -1.30 -6.32
C CYS A 22 3.89 -1.07 -7.65
N SER A 23 3.85 0.16 -8.13
CA SER A 23 4.59 0.62 -9.30
C SER A 23 5.33 1.92 -8.99
N SER A 24 6.30 2.26 -9.83
CA SER A 24 7.03 3.52 -9.73
C SER A 24 7.11 4.17 -11.10
N SER A 25 6.93 5.49 -11.13
CA SER A 25 6.98 6.29 -12.35
C SER A 25 7.95 7.45 -12.16
N MET A 26 8.82 7.67 -13.15
CA MET A 26 9.69 8.84 -13.18
C MET A 26 8.90 10.04 -13.69
N THR A 27 8.85 11.11 -12.90
CA THR A 27 8.22 12.38 -13.26
C THR A 27 9.28 13.49 -13.27
N PRO A 28 9.01 14.68 -13.86
CA PRO A 28 9.92 15.82 -13.75
C PRO A 28 10.20 16.26 -12.31
N ALA A 29 9.31 15.94 -11.37
CA ALA A 29 9.45 16.24 -9.94
C ALA A 29 10.21 15.15 -9.16
N GLY A 30 10.54 14.02 -9.79
CA GLY A 30 11.21 12.89 -9.16
C GLY A 30 10.51 11.55 -9.38
N LEU A 31 11.00 10.52 -8.70
CA LEU A 31 10.41 9.19 -8.70
C LEU A 31 9.18 9.20 -7.78
N ILE A 32 8.02 8.79 -8.30
CA ILE A 32 6.80 8.64 -7.52
C ILE A 32 6.42 7.17 -7.48
N PHE A 33 6.16 6.67 -6.28
CA PHE A 33 5.60 5.34 -6.04
C PHE A 33 4.08 5.43 -5.99
N THR A 34 3.43 4.51 -6.67
CA THR A 34 1.99 4.28 -6.59
C THR A 34 1.78 2.92 -5.96
N VAL A 35 1.07 2.87 -4.84
CA VAL A 35 0.71 1.63 -4.16
C VAL A 35 -0.80 1.56 -4.08
N ASP A 36 -1.38 0.44 -4.51
CA ASP A 36 -2.82 0.22 -4.43
C ASP A 36 -3.16 -1.05 -3.66
N ALA A 37 -4.30 -1.02 -2.98
CA ALA A 37 -4.92 -2.17 -2.33
C ALA A 37 -6.38 -2.26 -2.74
N HIS A 38 -6.85 -3.46 -3.05
CA HIS A 38 -8.25 -3.70 -3.38
C HIS A 38 -8.78 -4.98 -2.73
N ARG A 39 -10.08 -4.98 -2.46
CA ARG A 39 -10.87 -6.15 -2.06
C ARG A 39 -11.94 -6.43 -3.10
N SER A 40 -12.30 -7.71 -3.23
CA SER A 40 -13.33 -8.19 -4.17
C SER A 40 -14.68 -7.47 -4.00
N VAL A 41 -14.98 -6.97 -2.80
CA VAL A 41 -16.17 -6.16 -2.53
C VAL A 41 -15.78 -4.71 -2.27
N GLY A 42 -15.93 -3.88 -3.30
CA GLY A 42 -16.20 -2.43 -3.22
C GLY A 42 -15.07 -1.50 -2.77
N ALA A 43 -14.01 -2.00 -2.14
CA ALA A 43 -12.94 -1.14 -1.62
C ALA A 43 -11.69 -1.20 -2.49
N ARG A 44 -11.27 -0.05 -3.03
CA ARG A 44 -9.97 0.16 -3.67
C ARG A 44 -9.36 1.45 -3.16
N TYR A 45 -8.12 1.39 -2.70
CA TYR A 45 -7.34 2.53 -2.23
C TYR A 45 -6.07 2.62 -3.05
N ILE A 46 -5.66 3.85 -3.35
CA ILE A 46 -4.45 4.16 -4.10
C ILE A 46 -3.74 5.29 -3.35
N VAL A 47 -2.45 5.10 -3.10
CA VAL A 47 -1.58 6.08 -2.44
C VAL A 47 -0.42 6.40 -3.37
N HIS A 48 -0.03 7.67 -3.40
CA HIS A 48 1.15 8.15 -4.11
C HIS A 48 2.12 8.80 -3.12
N SER A 49 3.41 8.49 -3.22
CA SER A 49 4.47 9.16 -2.44
C SER A 49 5.78 9.14 -3.21
N ASP A 50 6.66 10.11 -2.95
CA ASP A 50 8.04 10.12 -3.41
C ASP A 50 8.91 9.06 -2.71
N GLU A 51 8.45 8.51 -1.60
CA GLU A 51 9.09 7.39 -0.91
C GLU A 51 8.19 6.14 -0.88
N LYS A 52 8.74 5.00 -1.34
CA LYS A 52 8.01 3.72 -1.36
C LYS A 52 7.47 3.34 0.02
N LEU A 53 8.28 3.48 1.07
CA LEU A 53 7.87 3.05 2.40
C LEU A 53 6.71 3.91 2.93
N THR A 54 6.77 5.22 2.74
CA THR A 54 5.70 6.14 3.13
C THR A 54 4.39 5.80 2.41
N ALA A 55 4.43 5.48 1.11
CA ALA A 55 3.22 5.03 0.40
C ALA A 55 2.60 3.76 1.00
N PHE A 56 3.42 2.79 1.44
CA PHE A 56 2.91 1.58 2.08
C PHE A 56 2.35 1.84 3.48
N LEU A 57 2.97 2.72 4.28
CA LEU A 57 2.48 3.08 5.61
C LEU A 57 1.13 3.78 5.57
N GLU A 58 0.95 4.71 4.64
CA GLU A 58 -0.34 5.38 4.44
C GLU A 58 -1.41 4.38 3.98
N LEU A 59 -1.07 3.48 3.07
CA LEU A 59 -2.00 2.44 2.61
C LEU A 59 -2.38 1.48 3.74
N GLU A 60 -1.43 1.07 4.58
CA GLU A 60 -1.69 0.24 5.77
C GLU A 60 -2.68 0.94 6.71
N SER A 61 -2.47 2.23 6.99
CA SER A 61 -3.34 3.04 7.84
C SER A 61 -4.79 3.07 7.33
N ILE A 62 -4.98 3.31 6.03
CA ILE A 62 -6.29 3.32 5.39
C ILE A 62 -6.95 1.94 5.49
N CYS A 63 -6.23 0.87 5.12
CA CYS A 63 -6.74 -0.49 5.13
C CYS A 63 -7.04 -1.01 6.54
N GLN A 64 -6.28 -0.59 7.56
CA GLN A 64 -6.56 -0.94 8.96
C GLN A 64 -7.82 -0.24 9.49
N ALA A 65 -8.04 1.03 9.15
CA ALA A 65 -9.24 1.76 9.57
C ALA A 65 -10.53 1.11 9.06
N VAL A 66 -10.51 0.53 7.86
CA VAL A 66 -11.67 -0.14 7.25
C VAL A 66 -11.77 -1.63 7.59
N ASN A 67 -10.82 -2.17 8.34
CA ASN A 67 -10.85 -3.53 8.89
C ASN A 67 -11.52 -3.62 10.26
N LEU A 68 -11.86 -2.48 10.87
CA LEU A 68 -12.63 -2.47 12.11
C LEU A 68 -14.07 -2.93 11.82
N PRO A 69 -14.62 -3.89 12.58
CA PRO A 69 -16.05 -4.15 12.50
C PRO A 69 -16.80 -2.86 12.89
N LEU A 70 -17.73 -2.43 12.03
CA LEU A 70 -18.70 -1.38 12.37
C LEU A 70 -19.47 -1.75 13.64
#